data_AF-A0A7X2SXV6-F1
#
_entry.id   AF-A0A7X2SXV6-F1
#
_cell.length_a   1.000
_cell.length_b   1.000
_cell.length_c   1.000
_cell.angle_alpha   90.00
_cell.angle_beta   90.00
_cell.angle_gamma   90.00
#
_symmetry.space_group_name_H-M   'P 1'
#
loop_
_entity.id
_entity.type
_entity.pdbx_description
1 polymer ?
#
loop_
_entity_poly.entity_id
_entity_poly.type
_entity_poly.pdbx_seq_one_letter_code
_entity_poly.pdbx_strand_id
1 'polypeptide(L)'
;DELPWQMTSKEGGVLASGSASKLQNWRPIVMADATASASESNAAPLDLSRPANSTPLQHFDLPSGCHFRTAWDENAQTLFIPDVSKQQCSPDGWAEGKSELMLATPDHPTPVAVTFYQGYPIANLTIPDSKLEVIAANNQRMIVTRPDANDSWLVLPFDAKQHVWRFNGALLIKMDKNAAQQDADAVKSRVETLRSHWAPYFMPQQKVNVLLIDTLHADLVDPAIGAWRNIN
;
A
#
# COMPACT_ATOMS: atom_id res chain seq x y z
N ASP A 1 -5.16 -1.54 29.46
CA ASP A 1 -4.18 -2.65 29.49
C ASP A 1 -3.87 -3.10 28.07
N GLU A 2 -2.62 -2.90 27.66
CA GLU A 2 -2.06 -3.36 26.38
C GLU A 2 -0.79 -4.14 26.69
N LEU A 3 -0.65 -5.32 26.10
CA LEU A 3 0.48 -6.21 26.25
C LEU A 3 1.21 -6.33 24.90
N PRO A 4 2.49 -5.96 24.83
CA PRO A 4 3.31 -6.34 23.68
C PRO A 4 3.49 -7.86 23.69
N TRP A 5 3.49 -8.46 22.50
CA TRP A 5 3.79 -9.88 22.34
C TRP A 5 4.79 -10.07 21.20
N GLN A 6 5.55 -11.15 21.32
CA GLN A 6 6.54 -11.55 20.33
C GLN A 6 6.49 -13.06 20.15
N MET A 7 6.59 -13.51 18.91
CA MET A 7 6.72 -14.91 18.53
C MET A 7 8.17 -15.16 18.12
N THR A 8 8.79 -16.20 18.68
CA THR A 8 10.17 -16.60 18.38
C THR A 8 10.24 -18.02 17.82
N SER A 9 11.26 -18.27 17.01
CA SER A 9 11.62 -19.62 16.54
C SER A 9 12.30 -20.41 17.68
N LYS A 10 12.51 -21.71 17.46
CA LYS A 10 13.22 -22.56 18.44
C LYS A 10 14.67 -22.11 18.67
N GLU A 11 15.24 -21.43 17.70
CA GLU A 11 16.60 -20.87 17.70
C GLU A 11 16.65 -19.44 18.28
N GLY A 12 15.50 -18.90 18.74
CA GLY A 12 15.40 -17.56 19.33
C GLY A 12 15.23 -16.42 18.33
N GLY A 13 15.08 -16.72 17.03
CA GLY A 13 14.83 -15.70 16.01
C GLY A 13 13.41 -15.15 16.12
N VAL A 14 13.23 -13.83 16.05
CA VAL A 14 11.89 -13.24 16.04
C VAL A 14 11.19 -13.59 14.73
N LEU A 15 10.00 -14.17 14.82
CA LEU A 15 9.16 -14.52 13.68
C LEU A 15 8.08 -13.45 13.45
N ALA A 16 7.48 -12.95 14.53
CA ALA A 16 6.48 -11.89 14.46
C ALA A 16 6.45 -11.10 15.77
N SER A 17 6.02 -9.85 15.71
CA SER A 17 5.75 -9.02 16.88
C SER A 17 4.40 -8.34 16.76
N GLY A 18 3.86 -7.89 17.89
CA GLY A 18 2.58 -7.21 17.90
C GLY A 18 2.14 -6.73 19.26
N SER A 19 0.90 -6.28 19.34
CA SER A 19 0.26 -5.92 20.61
C SER A 19 -1.09 -6.62 20.78
N ALA A 20 -1.49 -6.82 22.03
CA ALA A 20 -2.80 -7.34 22.40
C ALA A 20 -3.38 -6.42 23.48
N SER A 21 -4.61 -5.96 23.32
CA SER A 21 -5.23 -5.07 24.31
C SER A 21 -6.50 -5.67 24.88
N LYS A 22 -6.77 -5.32 26.14
CA LYS A 22 -8.01 -5.69 26.83
C LYS A 22 -9.26 -5.15 26.12
N LEU A 23 -9.15 -3.98 25.47
CA LEU A 23 -10.19 -3.38 24.65
C LEU A 23 -10.52 -4.19 23.39
N GLN A 24 -9.62 -5.06 22.95
CA GLN A 24 -9.78 -5.97 21.81
C GLN A 24 -9.93 -7.43 22.24
N ASN A 25 -10.39 -7.68 23.48
CA ASN A 25 -10.48 -9.04 24.07
C ASN A 25 -9.17 -9.81 23.97
N TRP A 26 -8.03 -9.12 24.14
CA TRP A 26 -6.69 -9.68 24.05
C TRP A 26 -6.35 -10.34 22.70
N ARG A 27 -7.05 -9.97 21.62
CA ARG A 27 -6.71 -10.45 20.28
C ARG A 27 -5.36 -9.89 19.85
N PRO A 28 -4.39 -10.76 19.45
CA PRO A 28 -3.09 -10.31 18.99
C PRO A 28 -3.22 -9.60 17.63
N ILE A 29 -2.69 -8.39 17.56
CA ILE A 29 -2.52 -7.58 16.35
C ILE A 29 -1.08 -7.79 15.90
N VAL A 30 -0.88 -8.37 14.71
CA VAL A 30 0.45 -8.60 14.13
C VAL A 30 0.95 -7.31 13.49
N MET A 31 2.11 -6.82 13.94
CA MET A 31 2.84 -5.68 13.39
C MET A 31 4.12 -6.24 12.73
N ALA A 32 3.97 -6.72 11.48
CA ALA A 32 4.99 -7.21 10.54
C ALA A 32 5.95 -8.37 10.95
N ASP A 33 6.35 -9.12 9.91
CA ASP A 33 7.39 -10.17 9.92
C ASP A 33 8.76 -9.57 10.27
N ALA A 34 9.40 -10.11 11.29
CA ALA A 34 10.74 -9.66 11.68
C ALA A 34 11.78 -10.24 10.71
N THR A 35 12.26 -9.45 9.75
CA THR A 35 13.57 -9.74 9.17
C THR A 35 14.62 -9.56 10.26
N ALA A 36 15.32 -10.66 10.57
CA ALA A 36 16.41 -10.77 11.53
C ALA A 36 17.27 -9.50 11.64
N SER A 37 17.32 -8.95 12.86
CA SER A 37 18.39 -8.11 13.46
C SER A 37 17.91 -7.13 14.56
N ALA A 38 16.71 -7.28 15.13
CA ALA A 38 16.31 -6.48 16.31
C ALA A 38 16.75 -7.17 17.62
N SER A 39 17.53 -6.48 18.46
CA SER A 39 17.87 -6.90 19.83
C SER A 39 17.18 -6.01 20.86
N GLU A 40 16.79 -6.59 22.00
CA GLU A 40 15.96 -6.02 23.08
C GLU A 40 16.40 -4.65 23.65
N SER A 41 17.60 -4.16 23.31
CA SER A 41 18.16 -2.91 23.84
C SER A 41 17.93 -1.67 22.95
N ASN A 42 17.53 -1.81 21.68
CA ASN A 42 17.43 -0.69 20.74
C ASN A 42 16.32 -0.93 19.70
N ALA A 43 15.06 -0.72 20.05
CA ALA A 43 14.05 -0.48 19.02
C ALA A 43 12.92 0.37 19.59
N ALA A 44 12.98 1.68 19.36
CA ALA A 44 11.74 2.42 19.21
C ALA A 44 10.97 1.83 18.00
N PRO A 45 9.64 1.88 17.92
CA PRO A 45 8.87 1.25 16.83
C PRO A 45 9.34 1.60 15.41
N LEU A 46 9.96 2.78 15.24
CA LEU A 46 10.56 3.25 13.99
C LEU A 46 11.80 2.45 13.55
N ASP A 47 12.48 1.75 14.47
CA ASP A 47 13.70 0.98 14.23
C ASP A 47 13.42 -0.40 13.58
N LEU A 48 12.15 -0.75 13.43
CA LEU A 48 11.73 -2.04 12.85
C LEU A 48 11.46 -1.96 11.34
N SER A 49 11.27 -0.75 10.79
CA SER A 49 11.01 -0.55 9.37
C SER A 49 12.23 0.04 8.70
N ARG A 50 12.74 -0.66 7.68
CA ARG A 50 13.91 -0.22 6.91
C ARG A 50 13.55 0.99 6.04
N PRO A 51 14.53 1.81 5.62
CA PRO A 51 14.33 2.80 4.59
C PRO A 51 13.75 2.18 3.31
N ALA A 52 12.84 2.90 2.68
CA ALA A 52 12.25 2.52 1.42
C ALA A 52 13.29 2.53 0.30
N ASN A 53 13.15 1.61 -0.65
CA ASN A 53 13.98 1.61 -1.84
C ASN A 53 13.77 2.91 -2.64
N SER A 54 14.86 3.60 -2.97
CA SER A 54 14.88 4.87 -3.72
C SER A 54 15.38 4.75 -5.16
N THR A 55 15.57 3.51 -5.64
CA THR A 55 15.97 3.23 -7.03
C THR A 55 14.86 3.73 -7.96
N PRO A 56 15.18 4.56 -8.96
CA PRO A 56 14.20 5.00 -9.95
C PRO A 56 13.53 3.81 -10.65
N LEU A 57 12.23 3.92 -10.87
CA LEU A 57 11.47 2.92 -11.61
C LEU A 57 11.88 2.93 -13.08
N GLN A 58 11.89 1.75 -13.70
CA GLN A 58 12.15 1.64 -15.12
C GLN A 58 11.01 2.28 -15.93
N HIS A 59 11.37 2.88 -17.06
CA HIS A 59 10.43 3.49 -18.01
C HIS A 59 10.36 2.63 -19.27
N PHE A 60 9.16 2.52 -19.81
CA PHE A 60 8.86 1.68 -20.96
C PHE A 60 8.01 2.47 -21.96
N ASP A 61 8.50 2.56 -23.19
CA ASP A 61 7.79 3.21 -24.28
C ASP A 61 6.86 2.22 -24.98
N LEU A 62 5.63 2.67 -25.27
CA LEU A 62 4.64 1.91 -25.99
C LEU A 62 4.63 2.31 -27.46
N PRO A 63 4.30 1.38 -28.39
CA PRO A 63 4.08 1.72 -29.79
C PRO A 63 3.05 2.82 -30.05
N SER A 64 2.11 3.05 -29.13
CA SER A 64 1.14 4.14 -29.19
C SER A 64 1.75 5.53 -28.96
N GLY A 65 3.02 5.60 -28.54
CA GLY A 65 3.70 6.84 -28.14
C GLY A 65 3.48 7.24 -26.68
N CYS A 66 2.68 6.49 -25.91
CA CYS A 66 2.64 6.65 -24.45
C CYS A 66 3.85 5.95 -23.81
N HIS A 67 4.19 6.34 -22.59
CA HIS A 67 5.14 5.62 -21.74
C HIS A 67 4.54 5.27 -20.38
N PHE A 68 5.05 4.20 -19.78
CA PHE A 68 4.64 3.76 -18.44
C PHE A 68 5.87 3.43 -17.59
N ARG A 69 5.67 3.29 -16.28
CA ARG A 69 6.73 2.98 -15.32
C ARG A 69 6.30 1.90 -14.35
N THR A 70 7.18 0.94 -14.14
CA THR A 70 7.00 -0.11 -13.14
C THR A 70 8.36 -0.65 -12.71
N ALA A 71 8.42 -1.35 -11.59
CA ALA A 71 9.63 -2.03 -11.19
C ALA A 71 9.78 -3.35 -11.95
N TRP A 72 10.94 -3.55 -12.54
CA TRP A 72 11.32 -4.75 -13.26
C TRP A 72 12.70 -5.20 -12.82
N ASP A 73 12.88 -6.51 -12.65
CA ASP A 73 14.18 -7.08 -12.31
C ASP A 73 14.63 -8.09 -13.38
N GLU A 74 15.93 -8.40 -13.40
CA GLU A 74 16.53 -9.30 -14.39
C GLU A 74 16.05 -10.75 -14.25
N ASN A 75 15.44 -11.10 -13.12
CA ASN A 75 14.86 -12.42 -12.87
C ASN A 75 13.37 -12.48 -13.25
N ALA A 76 12.78 -11.37 -13.71
CA ALA A 76 11.40 -11.30 -14.16
C ALA A 76 11.24 -12.14 -15.44
N GLN A 77 10.65 -13.33 -15.27
CA GLN A 77 10.43 -14.28 -16.37
C GLN A 77 9.18 -13.96 -17.20
N THR A 78 8.44 -12.94 -16.80
CA THR A 78 7.15 -12.61 -17.36
C THR A 78 7.34 -11.49 -18.37
N LEU A 79 6.85 -11.58 -19.60
CA LEU A 79 6.75 -10.41 -20.49
C LEU A 79 5.41 -9.73 -20.23
N PHE A 80 5.39 -8.40 -20.13
CA PHE A 80 4.19 -7.60 -19.97
C PHE A 80 3.89 -6.87 -21.28
N ILE A 81 2.73 -7.16 -21.88
CA ILE A 81 2.28 -6.47 -23.10
C ILE A 81 0.98 -5.73 -22.78
N PRO A 82 0.98 -4.39 -22.75
CA PRO A 82 -0.23 -3.63 -22.54
C PRO A 82 -1.07 -3.60 -23.82
N ASP A 83 -2.39 -3.63 -23.68
CA ASP A 83 -3.31 -3.37 -24.79
C ASP A 83 -3.22 -1.89 -25.20
N VAL A 84 -2.48 -1.63 -26.27
CA VAL A 84 -2.22 -0.29 -26.82
C VAL A 84 -3.41 0.29 -27.59
N SER A 85 -4.44 -0.52 -27.90
CA SER A 85 -5.51 -0.12 -28.82
C SER A 85 -6.47 0.94 -28.26
N LYS A 86 -6.45 1.15 -26.94
CA LYS A 86 -7.31 2.13 -26.23
C LYS A 86 -6.54 3.05 -25.28
N GLN A 87 -5.21 3.03 -25.36
CA GLN A 87 -4.38 3.78 -24.42
C GLN A 87 -4.45 5.27 -24.71
N GLN A 88 -4.90 6.05 -23.72
CA GLN A 88 -4.75 7.50 -23.71
C GLN A 88 -3.48 7.85 -22.95
N CYS A 89 -2.81 8.92 -23.35
CA CYS A 89 -1.69 9.45 -22.58
C CYS A 89 -2.05 10.81 -21.98
N SER A 90 -1.49 11.11 -20.81
CA SER A 90 -1.49 12.45 -20.26
C SER A 90 -0.69 13.41 -21.17
N PRO A 91 -0.78 14.75 -20.96
CA PRO A 91 0.02 15.70 -21.71
C PRO A 91 1.54 15.45 -21.63
N ASP A 92 2.00 14.87 -20.54
CA ASP A 92 3.40 14.50 -20.32
C ASP A 92 3.74 13.11 -20.89
N GLY A 93 2.85 12.51 -21.68
CA GLY A 93 3.04 11.23 -22.38
C GLY A 93 2.80 9.97 -21.52
N TRP A 94 2.44 10.12 -20.25
CA TRP A 94 2.21 8.96 -19.38
C TRP A 94 0.92 8.23 -19.73
N ALA A 95 0.96 6.90 -19.75
CA ALA A 95 -0.20 6.06 -20.00
C ALA A 95 -1.30 6.30 -18.94
N GLU A 96 -2.56 6.39 -19.36
CA GLU A 96 -3.72 6.65 -18.50
C GLU A 96 -4.91 5.74 -18.85
N GLY A 97 -5.73 5.44 -17.84
CA GLY A 97 -7.01 4.75 -18.00
C GLY A 97 -6.94 3.23 -17.92
N LYS A 98 -8.11 2.60 -18.09
CA LYS A 98 -8.27 1.14 -17.98
C LYS A 98 -7.55 0.44 -19.13
N SER A 99 -6.81 -0.61 -18.79
CA SER A 99 -6.07 -1.43 -19.74
C SER A 99 -5.97 -2.87 -19.23
N GLU A 100 -5.43 -3.75 -20.06
CA GLU A 100 -5.10 -5.12 -19.71
C GLU A 100 -3.64 -5.39 -20.05
N LEU A 101 -3.00 -6.16 -19.19
CA LEU A 101 -1.61 -6.54 -19.31
C LEU A 101 -1.56 -8.03 -19.55
N MET A 102 -0.95 -8.44 -20.63
CA MET A 102 -0.69 -9.85 -20.88
C MET A 102 0.63 -10.21 -20.24
N LEU A 103 0.57 -10.98 -19.15
CA LEU A 103 1.72 -11.60 -18.52
C LEU A 103 2.03 -12.90 -19.25
N ALA A 104 3.01 -12.90 -20.16
CA ALA A 104 3.43 -14.11 -20.84
C ALA A 104 4.50 -14.82 -20.01
N THR A 105 4.19 -16.03 -19.54
CA THR A 105 5.19 -17.05 -19.22
C THR A 105 5.39 -17.94 -20.45
N PRO A 106 6.48 -18.72 -20.56
CA PRO A 106 6.73 -19.58 -21.72
C PRO A 106 5.55 -20.48 -22.11
N ASP A 107 4.71 -20.88 -21.15
CA ASP A 107 3.62 -21.84 -21.38
C ASP A 107 2.21 -21.25 -21.25
N HIS A 108 2.01 -20.14 -20.53
CA HIS A 108 0.66 -19.61 -20.25
C HIS A 108 0.62 -18.08 -20.17
N PRO A 109 -0.04 -17.38 -21.12
CA PRO A 109 -0.34 -15.97 -20.99
C PRO A 109 -1.50 -15.74 -20.00
N THR A 110 -1.30 -14.87 -19.01
CA THR A 110 -2.31 -14.51 -18.01
C THR A 110 -2.68 -13.03 -18.13
N PRO A 111 -3.93 -12.68 -18.40
CA PRO A 111 -4.37 -11.29 -18.42
C PRO A 111 -4.43 -10.72 -16.99
N VAL A 112 -3.97 -9.49 -16.82
CA VAL A 112 -4.07 -8.71 -15.59
C VAL A 112 -4.72 -7.38 -15.90
N ALA A 113 -5.94 -7.19 -15.40
CA ALA A 113 -6.65 -5.93 -15.52
C ALA A 113 -6.01 -4.86 -14.63
N VAL A 114 -5.74 -3.69 -15.22
CA VAL A 114 -5.20 -2.52 -14.52
C VAL A 114 -5.88 -1.24 -14.93
N THR A 115 -5.68 -0.22 -14.11
CA THR A 115 -5.84 1.17 -14.53
C THR A 115 -4.46 1.81 -14.47
N PHE A 116 -4.00 2.33 -15.61
CA PHE A 116 -2.82 3.19 -15.62
C PHE A 116 -3.20 4.54 -15.03
N TYR A 117 -2.39 5.02 -14.07
CA TYR A 117 -2.52 6.34 -13.49
C TYR A 117 -1.16 7.01 -13.48
N GLN A 118 -0.98 8.09 -14.22
CA GLN A 118 0.33 8.71 -14.46
C GLN A 118 1.39 7.67 -14.88
N GLY A 119 0.98 6.69 -15.70
CA GLY A 119 1.84 5.61 -16.18
C GLY A 119 2.19 4.54 -15.14
N TYR A 120 1.63 4.57 -13.93
CA TYR A 120 1.74 3.46 -13.00
C TYR A 120 0.62 2.44 -13.26
N PRO A 121 0.91 1.15 -13.52
CA PRO A 121 -0.12 0.11 -13.57
C PRO A 121 -0.63 -0.21 -12.16
N ILE A 122 -1.90 0.12 -11.91
CA ILE A 122 -2.56 -0.11 -10.62
C ILE A 122 -3.66 -1.18 -10.77
N ALA A 123 -3.67 -2.16 -9.86
CA ALA A 123 -4.66 -3.22 -9.79
C ALA A 123 -5.53 -3.10 -8.53
N ASN A 124 -6.75 -3.64 -8.60
CA ASN A 124 -7.73 -3.69 -7.51
C ASN A 124 -8.13 -2.32 -6.90
N LEU A 125 -8.04 -1.26 -7.69
CA LEU A 125 -8.47 0.08 -7.31
C LEU A 125 -9.26 0.68 -8.48
N THR A 126 -10.47 1.16 -8.20
CA THR A 126 -11.19 2.06 -9.12
C THR A 126 -10.51 3.42 -9.05
N ILE A 127 -10.22 4.01 -10.20
CA ILE A 127 -9.73 5.40 -10.27
C ILE A 127 -10.76 6.18 -11.09
N PRO A 128 -11.72 6.86 -10.44
CA PRO A 128 -12.67 7.73 -11.11
C PRO A 128 -11.98 9.03 -11.58
N ASP A 129 -12.73 9.95 -12.19
CA ASP A 129 -12.19 11.22 -12.72
C ASP A 129 -11.59 12.16 -11.65
N SER A 130 -11.80 11.85 -10.37
CA SER A 130 -11.16 12.57 -9.25
C SER A 130 -9.66 12.30 -9.21
N LYS A 131 -8.89 13.35 -8.92
CA LYS A 131 -7.43 13.31 -8.94
C LYS A 131 -6.88 12.61 -7.69
N LEU A 132 -6.26 11.45 -7.90
CA LEU A 132 -5.31 10.88 -6.94
C LEU A 132 -4.01 11.68 -6.97
N GLU A 133 -3.25 11.62 -5.90
CA GLU A 133 -1.91 12.16 -5.85
C GLU A 133 -0.97 11.07 -5.35
N VAL A 134 0.08 10.78 -6.13
CA VAL A 134 1.10 9.80 -5.74
C VAL A 134 2.10 10.50 -4.83
N ILE A 135 2.15 10.08 -3.57
CA ILE A 135 3.11 10.60 -2.58
C ILE A 135 4.47 9.92 -2.75
N ALA A 136 4.46 8.60 -2.93
CA ALA A 136 5.66 7.81 -3.15
C ALA A 136 5.30 6.52 -3.91
N ALA A 137 6.19 6.05 -4.78
CA ALA A 137 6.07 4.76 -5.46
C ALA A 137 7.46 4.15 -5.66
N ASN A 138 7.61 2.89 -5.28
CA ASN A 138 8.81 2.10 -5.52
C ASN A 138 8.46 0.61 -5.67
N ASN A 139 9.47 -0.26 -5.77
CA ASN A 139 9.32 -1.71 -5.92
C ASN A 139 8.80 -2.45 -4.66
N GLN A 140 8.42 -1.72 -3.61
CA GLN A 140 7.85 -2.29 -2.39
C GLN A 140 6.38 -1.89 -2.24
N ARG A 141 6.05 -0.63 -2.53
CA ARG A 141 4.71 -0.07 -2.35
C ARG A 141 4.54 1.26 -3.06
N MET A 142 3.28 1.64 -3.23
CA MET A 142 2.83 2.96 -3.62
C MET A 142 1.93 3.54 -2.52
N ILE A 143 2.07 4.83 -2.28
CA ILE A 143 1.26 5.60 -1.34
C ILE A 143 0.56 6.68 -2.14
N VAL A 144 -0.77 6.71 -2.05
CA VAL A 144 -1.59 7.73 -2.71
C VAL A 144 -2.43 8.49 -1.71
N THR A 145 -2.66 9.77 -1.98
CA THR A 145 -3.60 10.64 -1.27
C THR A 145 -4.59 11.26 -2.25
N ARG A 146 -5.48 12.12 -1.75
CA ARG A 146 -6.35 12.95 -2.57
C ARG A 146 -6.66 14.29 -1.85
N PRO A 147 -6.90 15.38 -2.61
CA PRO A 147 -7.08 16.72 -2.03
C PRO A 147 -8.27 16.88 -1.07
N ASP A 148 -9.33 16.10 -1.26
CA ASP A 148 -10.58 16.17 -0.48
C ASP A 148 -10.66 15.10 0.63
N ALA A 149 -9.59 14.32 0.84
CA ALA A 149 -9.46 13.40 1.97
C ALA A 149 -8.10 13.59 2.64
N ASN A 150 -7.84 14.84 3.06
CA ASN A 150 -6.63 15.19 3.79
C ASN A 150 -6.38 14.26 4.98
N ASP A 151 -5.11 14.06 5.31
CA ASP A 151 -4.69 13.17 6.40
C ASP A 151 -5.13 11.70 6.23
N SER A 152 -5.34 11.26 4.99
CA SER A 152 -5.62 9.86 4.71
C SER A 152 -4.93 9.38 3.44
N TRP A 153 -4.52 8.11 3.44
CA TRP A 153 -3.69 7.55 2.39
C TRP A 153 -4.07 6.11 2.11
N LEU A 154 -4.00 5.69 0.86
CA LEU A 154 -4.01 4.27 0.52
C LEU A 154 -2.58 3.77 0.36
N VAL A 155 -2.32 2.58 0.86
CA VAL A 155 -1.06 1.86 0.64
C VAL A 155 -1.33 0.69 -0.29
N LEU A 156 -0.61 0.65 -1.40
CA LEU A 156 -0.70 -0.39 -2.42
C LEU A 156 0.65 -1.13 -2.45
N PRO A 157 0.74 -2.34 -1.89
CA PRO A 157 1.93 -3.17 -2.05
C PRO A 157 2.26 -3.42 -3.52
N PHE A 158 3.54 -3.54 -3.83
CA PHE A 158 4.00 -3.94 -5.16
C PHE A 158 3.93 -5.46 -5.32
N ASP A 159 3.25 -5.93 -6.35
CA ASP A 159 3.20 -7.34 -6.74
C ASP A 159 4.29 -7.60 -7.78
N ALA A 160 5.44 -8.09 -7.33
CA ALA A 160 6.60 -8.34 -8.19
C ALA A 160 6.36 -9.42 -9.25
N LYS A 161 5.38 -10.32 -9.07
CA LYS A 161 5.07 -11.35 -10.07
C LYS A 161 4.33 -10.78 -11.27
N GLN A 162 3.56 -9.72 -11.02
CA GLN A 162 2.68 -9.10 -12.01
C GLN A 162 3.15 -7.70 -12.44
N HIS A 163 4.17 -7.16 -11.77
CA HIS A 163 4.73 -5.83 -12.01
C HIS A 163 3.71 -4.71 -11.88
N VAL A 164 2.83 -4.80 -10.87
CA VAL A 164 1.77 -3.82 -10.60
C VAL A 164 1.72 -3.42 -9.14
N TRP A 165 1.22 -2.21 -8.85
CA TRP A 165 0.81 -1.87 -7.49
C TRP A 165 -0.63 -2.31 -7.27
N ARG A 166 -0.86 -3.07 -6.20
CA ARG A 166 -2.16 -3.69 -5.94
C ARG A 166 -2.73 -3.15 -4.65
N PHE A 167 -3.95 -2.61 -4.71
CA PHE A 167 -4.66 -2.27 -3.48
C PHE A 167 -5.19 -3.55 -2.81
N ASN A 168 -4.85 -3.71 -1.52
CA ASN A 168 -5.25 -4.87 -0.71
C ASN A 168 -6.18 -4.49 0.46
N GLY A 169 -6.58 -3.22 0.57
CA GLY A 169 -7.48 -2.74 1.61
C GLY A 169 -6.86 -1.85 2.68
N ALA A 170 -5.56 -1.55 2.64
CA ALA A 170 -4.92 -0.70 3.65
C ALA A 170 -5.25 0.80 3.46
N LEU A 171 -6.09 1.35 4.34
CA LEU A 171 -6.40 2.78 4.44
C LEU A 171 -5.77 3.35 5.71
N LEU A 172 -4.86 4.30 5.58
CA LEU A 172 -4.25 5.02 6.69
C LEU A 172 -5.06 6.29 6.96
N ILE A 173 -5.33 6.58 8.23
CA ILE A 173 -5.95 7.84 8.67
C ILE A 173 -5.09 8.43 9.79
N LYS A 174 -4.67 9.67 9.62
CA LYS A 174 -3.97 10.40 10.68
C LYS A 174 -4.92 10.72 11.81
N MET A 175 -4.55 10.35 13.03
CA MET A 175 -5.25 10.74 14.24
C MET A 175 -4.31 10.65 15.43
N ASP A 176 -4.33 11.67 16.29
CA ASP A 176 -3.54 11.69 17.52
C ASP A 176 -4.05 10.61 18.49
N LYS A 177 -3.13 9.75 18.94
CA LYS A 177 -3.43 8.64 19.86
C LYS A 177 -4.08 9.10 21.17
N ASN A 178 -3.63 10.22 21.75
CA ASN A 178 -4.11 10.69 23.04
C ASN A 178 -5.52 11.28 22.94
N ALA A 179 -5.78 12.09 21.90
CA ALA A 179 -7.10 12.62 21.61
C ALA A 179 -8.11 11.50 21.33
N ALA A 180 -7.69 10.48 20.57
CA ALA A 180 -8.54 9.33 20.25
C ALA A 180 -8.91 8.46 21.46
N GLN A 181 -8.11 8.46 22.52
CA GLN A 181 -8.44 7.75 23.76
C GLN A 181 -9.52 8.47 24.57
N GLN A 182 -9.62 9.79 24.43
CA GLN A 182 -10.56 10.62 25.17
C GLN A 182 -11.92 10.72 24.49
N ASP A 183 -11.95 10.63 23.16
CA ASP A 183 -13.17 10.82 22.37
C ASP A 183 -13.36 9.72 21.32
N ALA A 184 -14.12 8.69 21.69
CA ALA A 184 -14.41 7.57 20.80
C ALA A 184 -15.36 7.95 19.65
N ASP A 185 -16.24 8.93 19.85
CA ASP A 185 -17.19 9.38 18.83
C ASP A 185 -16.48 10.21 17.76
N ALA A 186 -15.51 11.03 18.14
CA ALA A 186 -14.63 11.72 17.19
C ALA A 186 -13.83 10.73 16.33
N VAL A 187 -13.34 9.63 16.92
CA VAL A 187 -12.66 8.55 16.16
C VAL A 187 -13.60 7.97 15.11
N LYS A 188 -14.82 7.59 15.53
CA LYS A 188 -15.81 6.98 14.64
C LYS A 188 -16.17 7.93 13.50
N SER A 189 -16.51 9.18 13.82
CA SER A 189 -16.87 10.19 12.83
C SER A 189 -15.76 10.43 11.81
N ARG A 190 -14.51 10.61 12.25
CA ARG A 190 -13.37 10.83 11.35
C ARG A 190 -13.13 9.63 10.42
N VAL A 191 -13.22 8.41 10.95
CA VAL A 191 -13.06 7.18 10.16
C VAL A 191 -14.18 7.05 9.13
N GLU A 192 -15.44 7.26 9.52
CA GLU A 192 -16.58 7.17 8.61
C GLU A 192 -16.50 8.21 7.49
N THR A 193 -16.20 9.47 7.82
CA THR A 193 -16.01 10.54 6.83
C THR A 193 -14.92 10.19 5.83
N LEU A 194 -13.69 9.90 6.28
CA LEU A 194 -12.58 9.64 5.35
C LEU A 194 -12.78 8.34 4.57
N ARG A 195 -13.29 7.28 5.20
CA ARG A 195 -13.65 6.03 4.49
C ARG A 195 -14.71 6.29 3.41
N SER A 196 -15.68 7.16 3.66
CA SER A 196 -16.70 7.53 2.66
C SER A 196 -16.11 8.25 1.45
N HIS A 197 -15.09 9.10 1.64
CA HIS A 197 -14.39 9.73 0.53
C HIS A 197 -13.70 8.68 -0.33
N TRP A 198 -13.05 7.68 0.27
CA TRP A 198 -12.38 6.61 -0.45
C TRP A 198 -13.30 5.53 -1.03
N ALA A 199 -14.54 5.40 -0.55
CA ALA A 199 -15.46 4.35 -0.97
C ALA A 199 -15.61 4.18 -2.50
N PRO A 200 -15.67 5.25 -3.33
CA PRO A 200 -15.75 5.13 -4.79
C PRO A 200 -14.50 4.48 -5.44
N TYR A 201 -13.37 4.44 -4.73
CA TYR A 201 -12.13 3.85 -5.22
C TYR A 201 -12.04 2.36 -4.95
N PHE A 202 -12.82 1.84 -4.01
CA PHE A 202 -12.76 0.43 -3.64
C PHE A 202 -13.47 -0.44 -4.67
N MET A 203 -12.89 -1.61 -4.96
CA MET A 203 -13.60 -2.62 -5.73
C MET A 203 -14.84 -3.11 -4.96
N PRO A 204 -15.88 -3.60 -5.66
CA PRO A 204 -17.01 -4.24 -5.01
C PRO A 204 -16.55 -5.34 -4.05
N GLN A 205 -17.08 -5.34 -2.82
CA GLN A 205 -16.74 -6.30 -1.76
C GLN A 205 -15.27 -6.27 -1.28
N GLN A 206 -14.48 -5.27 -1.68
CA GLN A 206 -13.12 -5.10 -1.16
C GLN A 206 -13.16 -4.89 0.36
N LYS A 207 -12.50 -5.78 1.11
CA LYS A 207 -12.30 -5.56 2.54
C LYS A 207 -11.31 -4.41 2.71
N VAL A 208 -11.68 -3.43 3.52
CA VAL A 208 -10.84 -2.28 3.85
C VAL A 208 -10.55 -2.33 5.34
N ASN A 209 -9.26 -2.21 5.65
CA ASN A 209 -8.75 -2.14 7.00
C ASN A 209 -8.19 -0.74 7.23
N VAL A 210 -8.75 -0.03 8.20
CA VAL A 210 -8.35 1.32 8.57
C VAL A 210 -7.28 1.25 9.66
N LEU A 211 -6.13 1.84 9.41
CA LEU A 211 -5.05 1.98 10.37
C LEU A 211 -4.96 3.44 10.82
N LEU A 212 -5.09 3.67 12.12
CA LEU A 212 -4.89 4.99 12.71
C LEU A 212 -3.42 5.18 13.04
N ILE A 213 -2.84 6.24 12.48
CA ILE A 213 -1.41 6.59 12.59
C ILE A 213 -1.27 8.01 13.15
N ASP A 214 -0.22 8.27 13.90
CA ASP A 214 0.10 9.66 14.29
C ASP A 214 0.80 10.41 13.14
N THR A 215 1.65 9.72 12.38
CA THR A 215 2.43 10.27 11.26
C THR A 215 2.59 9.24 10.15
N LEU A 216 2.54 9.72 8.89
CA LEU A 216 2.85 8.90 7.72
C LEU A 216 4.37 8.87 7.52
N HIS A 217 4.96 7.68 7.46
CA HIS A 217 6.38 7.48 7.20
C HIS A 217 6.61 7.03 5.75
N ALA A 218 6.38 7.93 4.78
CA ALA A 218 6.45 7.61 3.35
C ALA A 218 7.86 7.21 2.86
N ASP A 219 8.88 7.46 3.68
CA ASP A 219 10.28 7.12 3.49
C ASP A 219 10.64 5.71 3.97
N LEU A 220 9.71 4.98 4.59
CA LEU A 220 9.94 3.63 5.13
C LEU A 220 9.25 2.53 4.31
N VAL A 221 9.73 1.30 4.39
CA VAL A 221 9.11 0.14 3.72
C VAL A 221 7.67 -0.03 4.18
N ASP A 222 7.45 -0.07 5.50
CA ASP A 222 6.13 0.03 6.12
C ASP A 222 5.84 1.50 6.51
N PRO A 223 5.00 2.22 5.75
CA PRO A 223 4.66 3.60 6.06
C PRO A 223 3.70 3.74 7.25
N ALA A 224 3.13 2.64 7.73
CA ALA A 224 2.18 2.57 8.82
C ALA A 224 2.80 2.01 10.11
N ILE A 225 4.13 1.94 10.21
CA ILE A 225 4.84 1.36 11.38
C ILE A 225 4.44 2.00 12.72
N GLY A 226 3.97 3.25 12.70
CA GLY A 226 3.41 3.96 13.87
C GLY A 226 1.91 3.75 14.10
N ALA A 227 1.27 2.77 13.45
CA ALA A 227 -0.15 2.52 13.61
C ALA A 227 -0.45 2.00 15.01
N TRP A 228 -1.34 2.70 15.72
CA TRP A 228 -1.68 2.38 17.11
C TRP A 228 -3.10 1.81 17.26
N ARG A 229 -3.90 1.79 16.18
CA ARG A 229 -5.22 1.14 16.17
C ARG A 229 -5.60 0.68 14.76
N ASN A 230 -6.25 -0.47 14.71
CA ASN A 230 -6.81 -1.08 13.51
C ASN A 230 -8.34 -1.14 13.64
N ILE A 231 -9.06 -0.74 12.58
CA ILE A 231 -10.52 -0.72 12.50
C ILE A 231 -10.93 -1.40 11.19
N ASN A 232 -11.68 -2.50 11.30
CA ASN A 232 -12.19 -3.26 10.15
C ASN A 232 -13.66 -2.88 9.86
#